data_AF-A0A945X2A2-F1
#
_entry.id   AF-A0A945X2A2-F1
#
_cell.length_a   1.000
_cell.length_b   1.000
_cell.length_c   1.000
_cell.angle_alpha   90.00
_cell.angle_beta   90.00
_cell.angle_gamma   90.00
#
_symmetry.space_group_name_H-M   'P 1'
#
loop_
_entity.id
_entity.type
_entity.pdbx_description
1 polymer ?
#
loop_
_entity_poly.entity_id
_entity_poly.type
_entity_poly.pdbx_seq_one_letter_code
_entity_poly.pdbx_strand_id
1 'polypeptide(L)'
;MPYAKDLAGTTYEFRPNHMLEYRDDPWDVRISIGDAPLEEAFYMTIEDPRATELPIRELLEQHVLNVEQRGRLDIEAYPELPFMQEELAQYYQSQTTGQLALEIHLNHDPSGTAIALSNRASRHLSLCTIEEESLTYRILDLVFTPVISELDTQEKDRIRHEYSAIFVLMCVAFHQETGGEDAGQFIRDHALDGFLKGKSSDKYTHVTSALRDLEKRGHIKRTESRGSGLTGRLFKQVGIEMTAAGQTAVDELKGTALDLSKRYDHYDSVAIAPPALGVPDGFDVRVQMMEFEEENCERSVLLSILDGEGAAWFRPGEWADHVEGLSFFNPVREALAYKTNFSAEVLAALQQLGANGE
;
A
#
# COMPACT_ATOMS: atom_id res chain seq x y z
N MET A 1 7.47 4.26 18.99
CA MET A 1 6.62 5.42 18.67
C MET A 1 6.23 5.25 17.22
N PRO A 2 4.94 5.26 16.85
CA PRO A 2 4.53 5.03 15.48
C PRO A 2 5.04 6.16 14.59
N TYR A 3 4.99 7.42 15.06
CA TYR A 3 5.42 8.59 14.28
C TYR A 3 6.17 9.61 15.13
N ALA A 4 7.30 10.09 14.58
CA ALA A 4 8.11 11.18 15.10
C ALA A 4 8.65 11.97 13.90
N LYS A 5 7.73 12.64 13.21
CA LYS A 5 8.00 13.36 11.96
C LYS A 5 8.36 14.80 12.27
N ASP A 6 9.38 15.31 11.61
CA ASP A 6 9.88 16.67 11.79
C ASP A 6 9.84 17.43 10.45
N LEU A 7 9.57 18.73 10.50
CA LEU A 7 9.63 19.62 9.35
C LEU A 7 10.91 20.46 9.44
N ALA A 8 11.68 20.53 8.35
CA ALA A 8 12.94 21.26 8.34
C ALA A 8 12.76 22.74 8.75
N GLY A 9 13.67 23.25 9.58
CA GLY A 9 13.60 24.63 10.08
C GLY A 9 12.55 24.86 11.18
N THR A 10 11.94 23.80 11.69
CA THR A 10 11.00 23.88 12.82
C THR A 10 11.45 23.05 14.01
N THR A 11 11.03 23.47 15.20
CA THR A 11 11.10 22.67 16.42
C THR A 11 9.70 22.33 16.91
N TYR A 12 9.55 21.14 17.49
CA TYR A 12 8.26 20.62 17.92
C TYR A 12 8.33 20.20 19.39
N GLU A 13 7.38 20.66 20.20
CA GLU A 13 7.22 20.23 21.58
C GLU A 13 5.80 19.67 21.77
N PHE A 14 5.72 18.36 22.06
CA PHE A 14 4.45 17.70 22.33
C PHE A 14 3.97 18.02 23.75
N ARG A 15 2.77 18.60 23.87
CA ARG A 15 2.11 18.96 25.14
C ARG A 15 2.99 19.73 26.15
N PRO A 16 3.58 20.87 25.76
CA PRO A 16 4.34 21.73 26.67
C PRO A 16 3.51 22.28 27.83
N ASN A 17 4.17 22.50 28.96
CA ASN A 17 3.56 23.11 30.14
C ASN A 17 3.20 24.60 29.95
N HIS A 18 3.81 25.28 28.99
CA HIS A 18 3.64 26.71 28.72
C HIS A 18 2.64 27.01 27.59
N MET A 19 1.86 26.01 27.16
CA MET A 19 0.83 26.16 26.12
C MET A 19 -0.21 27.26 26.38
N LEU A 20 -0.43 27.60 27.66
CA LEU A 20 -1.37 28.64 28.07
C LEU A 20 -0.97 30.05 27.60
N GLU A 21 0.30 30.27 27.26
CA GLU A 21 0.80 31.55 26.74
C GLU A 21 0.18 31.88 25.37
N TYR A 22 -0.19 30.85 24.60
CA TYR A 22 -0.73 30.95 23.23
C TYR A 22 -2.24 30.71 23.17
N ARG A 23 -2.93 30.67 24.32
CA ARG A 23 -4.31 30.17 24.41
C ARG A 23 -5.33 30.97 23.56
N ASP A 24 -5.03 32.25 23.35
CA ASP A 24 -5.92 33.22 22.71
C ASP A 24 -5.58 33.45 21.22
N ASP A 25 -4.54 32.76 20.70
CA ASP A 25 -4.08 32.88 19.32
C ASP A 25 -4.80 31.90 18.38
N PRO A 26 -4.84 32.14 17.06
CA PRO A 26 -5.15 31.10 16.08
C PRO A 26 -4.24 29.88 16.25
N TRP A 27 -4.68 28.74 15.72
CA TRP A 27 -3.94 27.48 15.86
C TRP A 27 -4.20 26.58 14.66
N ASP A 28 -3.27 25.67 14.39
CA ASP A 28 -3.30 24.87 13.18
C ASP A 28 -3.73 23.43 13.45
N VAL A 29 -4.41 22.84 12.49
CA VAL A 29 -4.55 21.39 12.38
C VAL A 29 -3.72 20.94 11.19
N ARG A 30 -2.82 19.99 11.41
CA ARG A 30 -2.04 19.35 10.34
C ARG A 30 -2.37 17.87 10.30
N ILE A 31 -2.52 17.33 9.08
CA ILE A 31 -2.84 15.92 8.85
C ILE A 31 -1.88 15.37 7.80
N SER A 32 -1.09 14.38 8.18
CA SER A 32 -0.29 13.56 7.24
C SER A 32 -0.84 12.14 7.16
N ILE A 33 -0.48 11.38 6.11
CA ILE A 33 -0.90 9.99 5.93
C ILE A 33 0.31 9.07 6.14
N GLY A 34 0.15 8.01 6.94
CA GLY A 34 1.16 6.95 7.10
C GLY A 34 2.56 7.49 7.38
N ASP A 35 3.55 7.09 6.58
CA ASP A 35 4.95 7.56 6.67
C ASP A 35 5.28 8.76 5.78
N ALA A 36 4.29 9.36 5.12
CA ALA A 36 4.51 10.53 4.27
C ALA A 36 5.16 11.69 5.04
N PRO A 37 6.13 12.41 4.45
CA PRO A 37 6.80 13.55 5.08
C PRO A 37 5.82 14.71 5.37
N LEU A 38 6.23 15.66 6.23
CA LEU A 38 5.35 16.74 6.69
C LEU A 38 5.22 17.90 5.69
N GLU A 39 6.18 18.04 4.80
CA GLU A 39 6.17 18.96 3.65
C GLU A 39 4.95 18.72 2.75
N GLU A 40 4.44 17.51 2.84
CA GLU A 40 3.35 16.97 2.06
C GLU A 40 2.04 16.93 2.86
N ALA A 41 2.03 17.35 4.12
CA ALA A 41 0.84 17.27 4.96
C ALA A 41 -0.21 18.33 4.58
N PHE A 42 -1.48 17.98 4.73
CA PHE A 42 -2.56 18.96 4.75
C PHE A 42 -2.45 19.82 6.01
N TYR A 43 -2.73 21.11 5.90
CA TYR A 43 -2.84 21.96 7.06
C TYR A 43 -3.96 23.01 6.90
N MET A 44 -4.53 23.42 8.03
CA MET A 44 -5.59 24.44 8.09
C MET A 44 -5.51 25.23 9.39
N THR A 45 -5.55 26.56 9.29
CA THR A 45 -5.63 27.44 10.45
C THR A 45 -7.06 27.60 10.96
N ILE A 46 -7.23 27.37 12.25
CA ILE A 46 -8.46 27.55 12.99
C ILE A 46 -8.41 28.88 13.74
N GLU A 47 -9.08 29.87 13.17
CA GLU A 47 -9.18 31.24 13.69
C GLU A 47 -9.82 31.33 15.08
N ASP A 48 -10.74 30.43 15.44
CA ASP A 48 -11.35 30.44 16.77
C ASP A 48 -10.46 29.67 17.76
N PRO A 49 -9.80 30.36 18.73
CA PRO A 49 -8.94 29.71 19.70
C PRO A 49 -9.70 28.72 20.60
N ARG A 50 -11.02 28.91 20.75
CA ARG A 50 -11.89 28.08 21.62
C ARG A 50 -12.34 26.79 20.95
N ALA A 51 -12.18 26.66 19.64
CA ALA A 51 -12.44 25.41 18.92
C ALA A 51 -11.58 24.25 19.45
N THR A 52 -10.46 24.55 20.13
CA THR A 52 -9.64 23.57 20.86
C THR A 52 -10.42 22.77 21.92
N GLU A 53 -11.55 23.30 22.41
CA GLU A 53 -12.41 22.60 23.38
C GLU A 53 -13.38 21.59 22.76
N LEU A 54 -13.50 21.59 21.43
CA LEU A 54 -14.31 20.60 20.72
C LEU A 54 -13.67 19.20 20.80
N PRO A 55 -14.49 18.13 20.83
CA PRO A 55 -14.01 16.80 20.49
C PRO A 55 -13.32 16.81 19.14
N ILE A 56 -12.23 16.05 18.97
CA ILE A 56 -11.49 15.97 17.71
C ILE A 56 -12.41 15.55 16.56
N ARG A 57 -13.36 14.64 16.80
CA ARG A 57 -14.40 14.29 15.83
C ARG A 57 -15.14 15.53 15.29
N GLU A 58 -15.70 16.33 16.20
CA GLU A 58 -16.49 17.50 15.84
C GLU A 58 -15.62 18.56 15.16
N LEU A 59 -14.38 18.76 15.63
CA LEU A 59 -13.41 19.64 14.99
C LEU A 59 -13.14 19.24 13.53
N LEU A 60 -12.88 17.95 13.29
CA LEU A 60 -12.62 17.42 11.95
C LEU A 60 -13.85 17.59 11.06
N GLU A 61 -15.03 17.18 11.53
CA GLU A 61 -16.27 17.19 10.74
C GLU A 61 -16.79 18.62 10.46
N GLN A 62 -16.63 19.57 11.39
CA GLN A 62 -17.18 20.92 11.24
C GLN A 62 -16.22 21.88 10.54
N HIS A 63 -14.91 21.68 10.69
CA HIS A 63 -13.90 22.61 10.19
C HIS A 63 -12.98 21.97 9.16
N VAL A 64 -12.22 20.95 9.56
CA VAL A 64 -11.02 20.51 8.83
C VAL A 64 -11.37 19.73 7.57
N LEU A 65 -12.26 18.75 7.68
CA LEU A 65 -12.72 17.89 6.59
C LEU A 65 -14.04 18.39 5.96
N ASN A 66 -14.51 19.57 6.38
CA ASN A 66 -15.70 20.17 5.83
C ASN A 66 -15.38 20.91 4.53
N VAL A 67 -15.77 20.33 3.42
CA VAL A 67 -15.63 20.89 2.07
C VAL A 67 -16.28 22.28 1.91
N GLU A 68 -17.32 22.60 2.69
CA GLU A 68 -17.92 23.95 2.66
C GLU A 68 -17.00 25.02 3.27
N GLN A 69 -15.98 24.62 4.03
CA GLN A 69 -14.97 25.50 4.63
C GLN A 69 -13.76 25.76 3.72
N ARG A 70 -13.75 25.27 2.47
CA ARG A 70 -12.63 25.47 1.52
C ARG A 70 -12.20 26.91 1.35
N GLY A 71 -13.12 27.86 1.45
CA GLY A 71 -12.82 29.28 1.36
C GLY A 71 -11.91 29.82 2.48
N ARG A 72 -11.58 29.00 3.49
CA ARG A 72 -10.65 29.31 4.57
C ARG A 72 -9.25 28.71 4.37
N LEU A 73 -9.06 27.89 3.34
CA LEU A 73 -7.75 27.34 3.02
C LEU A 73 -6.89 28.44 2.39
N ASP A 74 -5.58 28.42 2.68
CA ASP A 74 -4.63 29.32 2.04
C ASP A 74 -4.27 28.80 0.64
N ILE A 75 -5.23 28.90 -0.27
CA ILE A 75 -5.12 28.45 -1.66
C ILE A 75 -4.12 29.31 -2.45
N GLU A 76 -3.82 30.54 -1.98
CA GLU A 76 -2.86 31.41 -2.66
C GLU A 76 -1.44 30.89 -2.49
N ALA A 77 -1.06 30.52 -1.27
CA ALA A 77 0.26 29.95 -1.02
C ALA A 77 0.30 28.44 -1.33
N TYR A 78 -0.82 27.72 -1.17
CA TYR A 78 -0.90 26.26 -1.28
C TYR A 78 -2.18 25.85 -2.04
N PRO A 79 -2.19 25.96 -3.37
CA PRO A 79 -3.40 25.74 -4.17
C PRO A 79 -3.92 24.29 -4.15
N GLU A 80 -3.17 23.35 -3.58
CA GLU A 80 -3.46 21.91 -3.48
C GLU A 80 -4.34 21.54 -2.29
N LEU A 81 -4.43 22.40 -1.27
CA LEU A 81 -5.19 22.13 -0.05
C LEU A 81 -6.65 21.69 -0.29
N PRO A 82 -7.39 22.24 -1.27
CA PRO A 82 -8.75 21.77 -1.54
C PRO A 82 -8.83 20.30 -1.95
N PHE A 83 -7.86 19.80 -2.72
CA PHE A 83 -7.81 18.40 -3.15
C PHE A 83 -7.40 17.49 -2.00
N MET A 84 -6.39 17.90 -1.21
CA MET A 84 -6.02 17.19 0.02
C MET A 84 -7.20 17.06 0.98
N GLN A 85 -7.98 18.14 1.12
CA GLN A 85 -9.16 18.13 1.99
C GLN A 85 -10.23 17.14 1.50
N GLU A 86 -10.49 17.07 0.19
CA GLU A 86 -11.40 16.09 -0.41
C GLU A 86 -10.96 14.66 -0.09
N GLU A 87 -9.69 14.36 -0.33
CA GLU A 87 -9.13 13.04 -0.14
C GLU A 87 -9.20 12.62 1.34
N LEU A 88 -8.78 13.49 2.26
CA LEU A 88 -8.87 13.22 3.70
C LEU A 88 -10.30 13.05 4.17
N ALA A 89 -11.24 13.84 3.64
CA ALA A 89 -12.66 13.69 3.94
C ALA A 89 -13.20 12.32 3.47
N GLN A 90 -12.74 11.82 2.33
CA GLN A 90 -13.11 10.51 1.82
C GLN A 90 -12.49 9.36 2.61
N TYR A 91 -11.22 9.45 3.01
CA TYR A 91 -10.62 8.49 3.94
C TYR A 91 -11.43 8.39 5.23
N TYR A 92 -11.78 9.56 5.79
CA TYR A 92 -12.61 9.64 7.00
C TYR A 92 -14.02 9.09 6.77
N GLN A 93 -14.65 9.36 5.63
CA GLN A 93 -15.97 8.84 5.29
C GLN A 93 -15.95 7.32 5.05
N SER A 94 -14.91 6.80 4.40
CA SER A 94 -14.71 5.36 4.17
C SER A 94 -14.62 4.60 5.50
N GLN A 95 -14.04 5.22 6.53
CA GLN A 95 -14.11 4.71 7.90
C GLN A 95 -15.55 4.65 8.41
N THR A 96 -16.31 5.75 8.29
CA THR A 96 -17.68 5.81 8.81
C THR A 96 -18.63 4.83 8.13
N THR A 97 -18.37 4.49 6.86
CA THR A 97 -19.17 3.54 6.07
C THR A 97 -18.68 2.10 6.20
N GLY A 98 -17.58 1.86 6.91
CA GLY A 98 -16.99 0.54 7.13
C GLY A 98 -16.24 -0.04 5.92
N GLN A 99 -15.98 0.78 4.90
CA GLN A 99 -15.21 0.37 3.71
C GLN A 99 -13.71 0.31 3.99
N LEU A 100 -13.24 1.12 4.94
CA LEU A 100 -11.85 1.20 5.38
C LEU A 100 -11.81 1.21 6.90
N ALA A 101 -10.80 0.61 7.52
CA ALA A 101 -10.49 0.92 8.91
C ALA A 101 -9.46 2.06 8.92
N LEU A 102 -9.68 3.11 9.70
CA LEU A 102 -8.77 4.25 9.80
C LEU A 102 -8.41 4.46 11.26
N GLU A 103 -7.11 4.40 11.55
CA GLU A 103 -6.57 4.84 12.82
C GLU A 103 -6.04 6.28 12.69
N ILE A 104 -6.24 7.07 13.73
CA ILE A 104 -5.75 8.44 13.80
C ILE A 104 -4.78 8.51 14.99
N HIS A 105 -3.54 8.87 14.72
CA HIS A 105 -2.47 8.99 15.70
C HIS A 105 -2.07 10.45 15.88
N LEU A 106 -1.35 10.74 16.96
CA LEU A 106 -0.70 12.03 17.18
C LEU A 106 0.77 11.93 16.82
N ASN A 107 1.29 12.89 16.06
CA ASN A 107 2.71 12.98 15.82
C ASN A 107 3.46 13.30 17.13
N HIS A 108 4.58 12.63 17.36
CA HIS A 108 5.40 12.71 18.59
C HIS A 108 4.72 12.28 19.90
N ASP A 109 3.54 11.65 19.87
CA ASP A 109 2.95 11.09 21.10
C ASP A 109 3.74 9.87 21.59
N PRO A 110 4.31 9.90 22.82
CA PRO A 110 5.07 8.79 23.36
C PRO A 110 4.26 7.52 23.57
N SER A 111 2.92 7.62 23.70
CA SER A 111 2.06 6.44 23.84
C SER A 111 2.06 5.59 22.57
N GLY A 112 2.10 6.26 21.42
CA GLY A 112 2.02 5.63 20.12
C GLY A 112 0.72 4.89 19.83
N THR A 113 -0.36 5.25 20.51
CA THR A 113 -1.67 4.61 20.35
C THR A 113 -2.61 5.50 19.55
N ALA A 114 -3.52 4.88 18.81
CA ALA A 114 -4.58 5.60 18.11
C ALA A 114 -5.44 6.38 19.11
N ILE A 115 -5.75 7.63 18.77
CA ILE A 115 -6.47 8.53 19.66
C ILE A 115 -7.97 8.29 19.61
N ALA A 116 -8.62 8.38 20.78
CA ALA A 116 -10.06 8.43 20.84
C ALA A 116 -10.56 9.80 20.33
N LEU A 117 -11.32 9.80 19.23
CA LEU A 117 -11.85 11.04 18.62
C LEU A 117 -12.87 11.79 19.49
N SER A 118 -13.36 11.16 20.58
CA SER A 118 -14.14 11.81 21.62
C SER A 118 -13.31 12.70 22.55
N ASN A 119 -11.98 12.62 22.49
CA ASN A 119 -11.11 13.50 23.25
C ASN A 119 -11.16 14.92 22.69
N ARG A 120 -11.03 15.90 23.59
CA ARG A 120 -10.89 17.31 23.20
C ARG A 120 -9.53 17.55 22.56
N ALA A 121 -9.48 18.43 21.54
CA ALA A 121 -8.24 18.80 20.89
C ALA A 121 -7.22 19.42 21.86
N SER A 122 -7.68 20.24 22.82
CA SER A 122 -6.84 20.90 23.84
C SER A 122 -6.01 19.96 24.70
N ARG A 123 -6.33 18.66 24.75
CA ARG A 123 -5.54 17.65 25.48
C ARG A 123 -4.31 17.16 24.72
N HIS A 124 -4.24 17.45 23.43
CA HIS A 124 -3.34 16.80 22.47
C HIS A 124 -2.58 17.80 21.60
N LEU A 125 -2.71 19.08 21.89
CA LEU A 125 -1.98 20.14 21.20
C LEU A 125 -0.48 20.06 21.50
N SER A 126 0.29 20.53 20.54
CA SER A 126 1.73 20.76 20.60
C SER A 126 2.04 22.22 20.30
N LEU A 127 3.29 22.62 20.52
CA LEU A 127 3.83 23.86 19.97
C LEU A 127 4.79 23.54 18.85
N CYS A 128 4.63 24.25 17.73
CA CYS A 128 5.59 24.25 16.65
C CYS A 128 6.20 25.66 16.58
N THR A 129 7.53 25.72 16.46
CA THR A 129 8.27 26.98 16.31
C THR A 129 9.04 26.97 15.01
N ILE A 130 8.81 27.95 14.16
CA ILE A 130 9.59 28.22 12.95
C ILE A 130 10.81 29.03 13.37
N GLU A 131 12.00 28.45 13.25
CA GLU A 131 13.24 29.02 13.81
C GLU A 131 13.61 30.37 13.18
N GLU A 132 13.47 30.48 11.85
CA GLU A 132 13.86 31.67 11.10
C GLU A 132 12.99 32.90 11.44
N GLU A 133 11.71 32.67 11.72
CA GLU A 133 10.73 33.72 11.99
C GLU A 133 10.51 33.96 13.49
N SER A 134 11.06 33.09 14.34
CA SER A 134 10.75 33.06 15.78
C SER A 134 9.23 33.02 16.04
N LEU A 135 8.48 32.38 15.14
CA LEU A 135 7.03 32.25 15.22
C LEU A 135 6.69 30.93 15.89
N THR A 136 6.06 31.00 17.06
CA THR A 136 5.56 29.83 17.79
C THR A 136 4.04 29.82 17.74
N TYR A 137 3.46 28.69 17.36
CA TYR A 137 2.02 28.50 17.26
C TYR A 137 1.58 27.14 17.82
N ARG A 138 0.31 27.04 18.16
CA ARG A 138 -0.31 25.79 18.63
C ARG A 138 -0.71 24.94 17.44
N ILE A 139 -0.51 23.64 17.54
CA ILE A 139 -0.86 22.71 16.48
C ILE A 139 -1.48 21.43 17.04
N LEU A 140 -2.52 20.93 16.39
CA LEU A 140 -2.97 19.54 16.49
C LEU A 140 -2.41 18.78 15.29
N ASP A 141 -1.40 17.96 15.53
CA ASP A 141 -0.67 17.25 14.48
C ASP A 141 -1.09 15.78 14.43
N LEU A 142 -1.88 15.43 13.43
CA LEU A 142 -2.50 14.13 13.25
C LEU A 142 -1.81 13.32 12.16
N VAL A 143 -1.77 12.00 12.35
CA VAL A 143 -1.36 11.05 11.33
C VAL A 143 -2.52 10.09 11.07
N PHE A 144 -3.02 10.09 9.84
CA PHE A 144 -4.07 9.19 9.37
C PHE A 144 -3.40 7.91 8.85
N THR A 145 -3.79 6.76 9.40
CA THR A 145 -3.23 5.46 9.05
C THR A 145 -4.35 4.53 8.61
N PRO A 146 -4.53 4.30 7.30
CA PRO A 146 -5.38 3.23 6.79
C PRO A 146 -4.95 1.89 7.40
N VAL A 147 -5.85 1.25 8.12
CA VAL A 147 -5.66 -0.06 8.72
C VAL A 147 -6.16 -1.12 7.77
N ILE A 148 -5.22 -1.94 7.33
CA ILE A 148 -5.51 -3.12 6.53
C ILE A 148 -5.94 -4.22 7.51
N SER A 149 -7.26 -4.40 7.64
CA SER A 149 -7.86 -5.40 8.54
C SER A 149 -7.23 -6.78 8.34
N GLU A 150 -7.11 -7.63 9.36
CA GLU A 150 -6.65 -9.00 9.09
C GLU A 150 -7.61 -9.73 8.15
N LEU A 151 -7.07 -10.46 7.17
CA LEU A 151 -7.90 -11.28 6.28
C LEU A 151 -8.63 -12.35 7.11
N ASP A 152 -9.94 -12.44 6.92
CA ASP A 152 -10.73 -13.51 7.48
C ASP A 152 -10.44 -14.86 6.78
N THR A 153 -11.06 -15.94 7.24
CA THR A 153 -10.79 -17.27 6.66
C THR A 153 -11.30 -17.37 5.22
N GLN A 154 -12.44 -16.77 4.91
CA GLN A 154 -13.05 -16.81 3.58
C GLN A 154 -12.22 -16.01 2.57
N GLU A 155 -11.74 -14.83 2.95
CA GLU A 155 -10.86 -14.00 2.12
C GLU A 155 -9.52 -14.69 1.87
N LYS A 156 -8.91 -15.27 2.91
CA LYS A 156 -7.67 -16.06 2.78
C LYS A 156 -7.85 -17.20 1.77
N ASP A 157 -8.96 -17.93 1.85
CA ASP A 157 -9.21 -19.06 0.96
C ASP A 157 -9.46 -18.61 -0.49
N ARG A 158 -10.16 -17.48 -0.69
CA ARG A 158 -10.32 -16.87 -2.03
C ARG A 158 -8.96 -16.48 -2.63
N ILE A 159 -8.14 -15.74 -1.88
CA ILE A 159 -6.84 -15.27 -2.36
C ILE A 159 -5.94 -16.46 -2.72
N ARG A 160 -5.94 -17.52 -1.90
CA ARG A 160 -5.21 -18.76 -2.20
C ARG A 160 -5.68 -19.41 -3.49
N HIS A 161 -6.99 -19.48 -3.68
CA HIS A 161 -7.57 -20.10 -4.85
C HIS A 161 -7.26 -19.33 -6.14
N GLU A 162 -7.33 -18.00 -6.09
CA GLU A 162 -7.22 -17.14 -7.27
C GLU A 162 -5.77 -16.80 -7.63
N TYR A 163 -4.91 -16.56 -6.63
CA TYR A 163 -3.61 -15.91 -6.86
C TYR A 163 -2.38 -16.78 -6.55
N SER A 164 -2.47 -17.79 -5.69
CA SER A 164 -1.29 -18.60 -5.35
C SER A 164 -0.71 -19.33 -6.56
N ALA A 165 -1.56 -19.84 -7.47
CA ALA A 165 -1.10 -20.51 -8.69
C ALA A 165 -0.35 -19.55 -9.63
N ILE A 166 -0.76 -18.28 -9.71
CA ILE A 166 -0.09 -17.25 -10.50
C ILE A 166 1.30 -16.99 -9.92
N PHE A 167 1.37 -16.74 -8.61
CA PHE A 167 2.64 -16.52 -7.91
C PHE A 167 3.61 -17.69 -8.13
N VAL A 168 3.15 -18.92 -7.88
CA VAL A 168 3.99 -20.12 -8.02
C VAL A 168 4.44 -20.32 -9.48
N LEU A 169 3.58 -20.07 -10.46
CA LEU A 169 3.94 -20.19 -11.87
C LEU A 169 5.03 -19.19 -12.27
N MET A 170 4.89 -17.92 -11.86
CA MET A 170 5.89 -16.87 -12.09
C MET A 170 7.23 -17.19 -11.40
N CYS A 171 7.18 -17.72 -10.17
CA CYS A 171 8.37 -18.19 -9.43
C CYS A 171 9.09 -19.34 -10.15
N VAL A 172 8.35 -20.35 -10.62
CA VAL A 172 8.91 -21.47 -11.40
C VAL A 172 9.57 -20.96 -12.68
N ALA A 173 8.93 -20.03 -13.38
CA ALA A 173 9.48 -19.42 -14.60
C ALA A 173 10.77 -18.65 -14.30
N PHE A 174 10.76 -17.79 -13.27
CA PHE A 174 11.92 -17.02 -12.85
C PHE A 174 13.15 -17.90 -12.61
N HIS A 175 13.01 -19.01 -11.87
CA HIS A 175 14.13 -19.91 -11.60
C HIS A 175 14.61 -20.69 -12.82
N GLN A 176 13.73 -20.97 -13.80
CA GLN A 176 14.13 -21.64 -15.03
C GLN A 176 14.81 -20.69 -16.01
N GLU A 177 14.41 -19.42 -16.04
CA GLU A 177 15.01 -18.35 -16.85
C GLU A 177 16.39 -17.92 -16.32
N THR A 178 16.54 -17.77 -15.00
CA THR A 178 17.80 -17.31 -14.37
C THR A 178 18.90 -18.37 -14.38
N GLY A 179 18.55 -19.65 -14.28
CA GLY A 179 19.51 -20.75 -14.25
C GLY A 179 20.50 -20.67 -13.09
N GLY A 180 21.61 -21.42 -13.17
CA GLY A 180 22.71 -21.31 -12.21
C GLY A 180 22.45 -21.92 -10.82
N GLU A 181 23.07 -21.34 -9.80
CA GLU A 181 23.06 -21.84 -8.42
C GLU A 181 21.67 -21.74 -7.79
N ASP A 182 20.97 -20.62 -8.01
CA ASP A 182 19.62 -20.36 -7.50
C ASP A 182 18.58 -21.33 -8.07
N ALA A 183 18.63 -21.61 -9.38
CA ALA A 183 17.80 -22.64 -10.00
C ALA A 183 18.07 -24.03 -9.41
N GLY A 184 19.34 -24.33 -9.14
CA GLY A 184 19.74 -25.58 -8.47
C GLY A 184 19.24 -25.65 -7.03
N GLN A 185 19.24 -24.54 -6.30
CA GLN A 185 18.73 -24.45 -4.93
C GLN A 185 17.21 -24.58 -4.88
N PHE A 186 16.49 -23.92 -5.80
CA PHE A 186 15.04 -24.04 -5.95
C PHE A 186 14.58 -25.49 -6.16
N ILE A 187 15.23 -26.24 -7.06
CA ILE A 187 14.88 -27.66 -7.30
C ILE A 187 15.10 -28.54 -6.06
N ARG A 188 15.98 -28.13 -5.15
CA ARG A 188 16.27 -28.83 -3.89
C ARG A 188 15.49 -28.29 -2.70
N ASP A 189 14.63 -27.29 -2.92
CA ASP A 189 13.87 -26.63 -1.86
C ASP A 189 12.90 -27.63 -1.21
N HIS A 190 12.94 -27.71 0.12
CA HIS A 190 12.10 -28.61 0.88
C HIS A 190 10.61 -28.24 0.78
N ALA A 191 10.29 -27.02 0.34
CA ALA A 191 8.93 -26.62 0.02
C ALA A 191 8.29 -27.44 -1.11
N LEU A 192 9.11 -28.01 -2.01
CA LEU A 192 8.62 -28.86 -3.11
C LEU A 192 8.34 -30.31 -2.68
N ASP A 193 8.79 -30.72 -1.49
CA ASP A 193 8.73 -32.12 -1.05
C ASP A 193 7.31 -32.69 -1.02
N GLY A 194 6.32 -31.91 -0.58
CA GLY A 194 4.93 -32.38 -0.52
C GLY A 194 4.39 -32.74 -1.89
N PHE A 195 4.64 -31.87 -2.87
CA PHE A 195 4.27 -32.09 -4.26
C PHE A 195 5.05 -33.23 -4.93
N LEU A 196 6.36 -33.29 -4.74
CA LEU A 196 7.24 -34.26 -5.40
C LEU A 196 7.11 -35.67 -4.80
N LYS A 197 6.92 -35.78 -3.49
CA LYS A 197 6.81 -37.07 -2.78
C LYS A 197 5.36 -37.54 -2.62
N GLY A 198 4.38 -36.77 -3.13
CA GLY A 198 2.96 -37.09 -3.04
C GLY A 198 2.43 -37.15 -1.61
N LYS A 199 2.97 -36.32 -0.71
CA LYS A 199 2.51 -36.30 0.69
C LYS A 199 1.11 -35.69 0.78
N SER A 200 0.28 -36.26 1.64
CA SER A 200 -1.06 -35.75 1.93
C SER A 200 -1.07 -34.60 2.95
N SER A 201 -0.01 -34.47 3.77
CA SER A 201 0.19 -33.35 4.68
C SER A 201 1.66 -32.94 4.72
N ASP A 202 1.93 -31.67 4.51
CA ASP A 202 3.26 -31.06 4.64
C ASP A 202 3.13 -29.62 5.16
N LYS A 203 4.26 -29.04 5.61
CA LYS A 203 4.30 -27.64 6.07
C LYS A 203 3.74 -26.68 5.01
N TYR A 204 3.95 -27.01 3.73
CA TYR A 204 3.64 -26.17 2.58
C TYR A 204 2.41 -26.68 1.81
N THR A 205 1.29 -26.78 2.53
CA THR A 205 0.07 -27.38 1.98
C THR A 205 -0.51 -26.52 0.83
N HIS A 206 -0.43 -25.19 0.93
CA HIS A 206 -0.96 -24.28 -0.09
C HIS A 206 -0.06 -24.24 -1.32
N VAL A 207 1.27 -24.27 -1.15
CA VAL A 207 2.22 -24.47 -2.25
C VAL A 207 1.96 -25.80 -2.96
N THR A 208 1.82 -26.90 -2.20
CA THR A 208 1.52 -28.21 -2.77
C THR A 208 0.19 -28.20 -3.55
N SER A 209 -0.83 -27.50 -3.05
CA SER A 209 -2.11 -27.33 -3.76
C SER A 209 -1.95 -26.54 -5.05
N ALA A 210 -1.24 -25.41 -5.03
CA ALA A 210 -0.97 -24.59 -6.21
C ALA A 210 -0.19 -25.36 -7.28
N LEU A 211 0.85 -26.11 -6.89
CA LEU A 211 1.61 -26.96 -7.81
C LEU A 211 0.76 -28.08 -8.43
N ARG A 212 -0.15 -28.70 -7.66
CA ARG A 212 -1.09 -29.69 -8.20
C ARG A 212 -2.06 -29.07 -9.19
N ASP A 213 -2.54 -27.86 -8.93
CA ASP A 213 -3.41 -27.14 -9.88
C ASP A 213 -2.65 -26.80 -11.18
N LEU A 214 -1.43 -26.29 -11.08
CA LEU A 214 -0.57 -26.03 -12.24
C LEU A 214 -0.25 -27.30 -13.05
N GLU A 215 0.00 -28.43 -12.39
CA GLU A 215 0.20 -29.72 -13.04
C GLU A 215 -1.10 -30.19 -13.74
N LYS A 216 -2.25 -30.05 -13.08
CA LYS A 216 -3.57 -30.42 -13.64
C LYS A 216 -3.91 -29.57 -14.87
N ARG A 217 -3.55 -28.29 -14.87
CA ARG A 217 -3.67 -27.37 -16.02
C ARG A 217 -2.63 -27.64 -17.11
N GLY A 218 -1.66 -28.52 -16.85
CA GLY A 218 -0.60 -28.87 -17.78
C GLY A 218 0.50 -27.81 -17.92
N HIS A 219 0.56 -26.81 -17.02
CA HIS A 219 1.56 -25.74 -17.06
C HIS A 219 2.94 -26.22 -16.56
N ILE A 220 2.95 -27.17 -15.63
CA ILE A 220 4.17 -27.81 -15.14
C ILE A 220 4.06 -29.33 -15.24
N LYS A 221 5.21 -30.00 -15.21
CA LYS A 221 5.30 -31.46 -15.10
C LYS A 221 6.38 -31.86 -14.10
N ARG A 222 6.20 -32.99 -13.44
CA ARG A 222 7.28 -33.64 -12.69
C ARG A 222 8.30 -34.23 -13.66
N THR A 223 9.57 -34.05 -13.34
CA THR A 223 10.68 -34.65 -14.09
C THR A 223 11.47 -35.61 -13.23
N GLU A 224 12.02 -36.65 -13.84
CA GLU A 224 12.99 -37.52 -13.19
C GLU A 224 14.33 -37.41 -13.92
N SER A 225 15.37 -36.98 -13.22
CA SER A 225 16.75 -37.08 -13.67
C SER A 225 17.52 -38.09 -12.83
N ARG A 226 18.50 -38.75 -13.47
CA ARG A 226 19.41 -39.69 -12.79
C ARG A 226 20.76 -39.00 -12.61
N GLY A 227 21.13 -38.75 -11.36
CA GLY A 227 22.44 -38.24 -10.98
C GLY A 227 23.38 -39.37 -10.55
N SER A 228 24.68 -39.24 -10.83
CA SER A 228 25.72 -40.10 -10.28
C SER A 228 26.36 -39.40 -9.09
N GLY A 229 26.18 -39.93 -7.88
CA GLY A 229 26.85 -39.38 -6.68
C GLY A 229 28.36 -39.64 -6.67
N LEU A 230 29.08 -38.94 -5.80
CA LEU A 230 30.52 -39.12 -5.53
C LEU A 230 30.91 -40.56 -5.13
N THR A 231 29.94 -41.39 -4.75
CA THR A 231 30.10 -42.80 -4.38
C THR A 231 29.69 -43.78 -5.49
N GLY A 232 29.36 -43.30 -6.70
CA GLY A 232 28.86 -44.13 -7.80
C GLY A 232 27.43 -44.65 -7.62
N ARG A 233 26.74 -44.27 -6.53
CA ARG A 233 25.30 -44.55 -6.38
C ARG A 233 24.49 -43.61 -7.27
N LEU A 234 23.68 -44.20 -8.14
CA LEU A 234 22.62 -43.51 -8.86
C LEU A 234 21.58 -43.01 -7.85
N PHE A 235 21.36 -41.70 -7.82
CA PHE A 235 20.22 -41.12 -7.11
C PHE A 235 19.21 -40.57 -8.13
N LYS A 236 17.92 -40.78 -7.84
CA LYS A 236 16.83 -40.15 -8.58
C LYS A 236 16.65 -38.76 -8.02
N GLN A 237 16.77 -37.74 -8.87
CA GLN A 237 16.35 -36.39 -8.55
C GLN A 237 15.02 -36.16 -9.25
N VAL A 238 13.96 -35.93 -8.46
CA VAL A 238 12.65 -35.56 -8.99
C VAL A 238 12.56 -34.05 -8.92
N GLY A 239 12.20 -33.42 -10.03
CA GLY A 239 12.11 -31.97 -10.16
C GLY A 239 10.80 -31.51 -10.78
N ILE A 240 10.72 -30.21 -11.03
CA ILE A 240 9.61 -29.56 -11.71
C ILE A 240 10.18 -28.89 -12.96
N GLU A 241 9.52 -29.07 -14.08
CA GLU A 241 9.84 -28.39 -15.35
C GLU A 241 8.58 -27.71 -15.88
N MET A 242 8.74 -26.50 -16.41
CA MET A 242 7.66 -25.79 -17.09
C MET A 242 7.41 -26.42 -18.45
N THR A 243 6.15 -26.53 -18.85
CA THR A 243 5.79 -27.02 -20.18
C THR A 243 5.70 -25.86 -21.17
N ALA A 244 5.57 -26.14 -22.46
CA ALA A 244 5.26 -25.12 -23.46
C ALA A 244 3.97 -24.35 -23.13
N ALA A 245 2.94 -25.05 -22.63
CA ALA A 245 1.69 -24.42 -22.19
C ALA A 245 1.88 -23.56 -20.92
N GLY A 246 2.80 -23.93 -20.04
CA GLY A 246 3.18 -23.10 -18.90
C GLY A 246 3.92 -21.85 -19.32
N GLN A 247 4.86 -21.96 -20.26
CA GLN A 247 5.57 -20.81 -20.81
C GLN A 247 4.59 -19.84 -21.49
N THR A 248 3.65 -20.33 -22.31
CA THR A 248 2.61 -19.48 -22.91
C THR A 248 1.80 -18.75 -21.85
N ALA A 249 1.40 -19.43 -20.77
CA ALA A 249 0.66 -18.78 -19.68
C ALA A 249 1.49 -17.70 -18.96
N VAL A 250 2.81 -17.91 -18.78
CA VAL A 250 3.71 -16.90 -18.23
C VAL A 250 3.84 -15.70 -19.17
N ASP A 251 4.02 -15.96 -20.46
CA ASP A 251 4.14 -14.91 -21.48
C ASP A 251 2.85 -14.06 -21.55
N GLU A 252 1.68 -14.68 -21.40
CA GLU A 252 0.39 -13.97 -21.29
C GLU A 252 0.29 -13.11 -20.03
N LEU A 253 0.76 -13.60 -18.89
CA LEU A 253 0.77 -12.84 -17.63
C LEU A 253 1.71 -11.63 -17.70
N LYS A 254 2.94 -11.83 -18.18
CA LYS A 254 3.93 -10.76 -18.42
C LYS A 254 3.42 -9.77 -19.48
N GLY A 255 2.79 -10.27 -20.54
CA GLY A 255 2.16 -9.43 -21.56
C GLY A 255 1.02 -8.57 -21.02
N THR A 256 0.21 -9.12 -20.10
CA THR A 256 -0.84 -8.36 -19.40
C THR A 256 -0.23 -7.29 -18.49
N ALA A 257 0.80 -7.62 -17.72
CA ALA A 257 1.51 -6.63 -16.88
C ALA A 257 2.07 -5.47 -17.71
N LEU A 258 2.68 -5.78 -18.87
CA LEU A 258 3.18 -4.77 -19.80
C LEU A 258 2.08 -3.90 -20.41
N ASP A 259 0.91 -4.48 -20.72
CA ASP A 259 -0.25 -3.71 -21.21
C ASP A 259 -0.77 -2.76 -20.13
N LEU A 260 -0.90 -3.25 -18.89
CA LEU A 260 -1.29 -2.42 -17.74
C LEU A 260 -0.31 -1.27 -17.54
N SER A 261 1.00 -1.54 -17.57
CA SER A 261 2.04 -0.52 -17.46
C SER A 261 1.89 0.55 -18.55
N LYS A 262 1.72 0.15 -19.82
CA LYS A 262 1.49 1.11 -20.92
C LYS A 262 0.23 1.96 -20.74
N ARG A 263 -0.84 1.36 -20.23
CA ARG A 263 -2.14 2.03 -20.07
C ARG A 263 -2.21 2.91 -18.84
N TYR A 264 -1.43 2.62 -17.80
CA TYR A 264 -1.62 3.25 -16.50
C TYR A 264 -0.38 3.90 -15.91
N ASP A 265 0.86 3.61 -16.33
CA ASP A 265 2.04 4.19 -15.67
C ASP A 265 2.11 5.71 -15.77
N HIS A 266 1.52 6.33 -16.80
CA HIS A 266 1.40 7.80 -16.86
C HIS A 266 0.45 8.39 -15.82
N TYR A 267 -0.25 7.54 -15.06
CA TYR A 267 -1.08 7.88 -13.91
C TYR A 267 -0.40 7.65 -12.55
N ASP A 268 0.86 7.18 -12.53
CA ASP A 268 1.70 7.04 -11.32
C ASP A 268 2.01 8.39 -10.65
N SER A 269 1.64 9.48 -11.32
CA SER A 269 2.11 10.82 -10.99
C SER A 269 1.17 11.90 -11.55
N VAL A 270 -0.13 11.78 -11.31
CA VAL A 270 -1.07 12.80 -11.77
C VAL A 270 -1.01 13.99 -10.84
N ALA A 271 -0.17 14.97 -11.17
CA ALA A 271 -0.27 16.29 -10.62
C ALA A 271 -1.53 16.96 -11.20
N ILE A 272 -2.68 16.85 -10.50
CA ILE A 272 -3.70 17.88 -10.63
C ILE A 272 -3.06 19.11 -10.02
N ALA A 273 -2.51 19.99 -10.84
CA ALA A 273 -1.74 21.10 -10.31
C ALA A 273 -2.58 21.88 -9.25
N PRO A 274 -2.11 21.96 -7.99
CA PRO A 274 -0.83 21.46 -7.47
C PRO A 274 -0.90 20.07 -6.78
N PRO A 275 0.23 19.34 -6.73
CA PRO A 275 0.32 18.00 -6.13
C PRO A 275 -0.11 18.02 -4.66
N ALA A 276 -0.83 17.00 -4.24
CA ALA A 276 -1.36 16.90 -2.89
C ALA A 276 -0.94 15.62 -2.19
N LEU A 277 -0.83 15.72 -0.86
CA LEU A 277 -0.52 14.69 0.13
C LEU A 277 0.45 13.59 -0.28
N GLY A 278 1.71 13.76 0.08
CA GLY A 278 2.56 12.60 0.38
C GLY A 278 3.37 12.06 -0.78
N VAL A 279 3.32 12.75 -1.93
CA VAL A 279 3.92 12.24 -3.16
C VAL A 279 4.74 13.35 -3.82
N PRO A 280 6.08 13.27 -3.72
CA PRO A 280 6.93 13.87 -4.73
C PRO A 280 6.52 13.20 -6.04
N ASP A 281 5.92 13.98 -6.95
CA ASP A 281 5.33 13.55 -8.22
C ASP A 281 3.78 13.37 -8.25
N GLY A 282 2.95 13.96 -7.37
CA GLY A 282 1.47 14.04 -7.61
C GLY A 282 0.68 12.76 -7.23
N PHE A 283 -0.59 12.63 -7.63
CA PHE A 283 -1.42 11.52 -7.17
C PHE A 283 -1.19 10.23 -7.97
N ASP A 284 -0.96 9.10 -7.29
CA ASP A 284 -1.09 7.78 -7.92
C ASP A 284 -2.59 7.46 -8.09
N VAL A 285 -3.07 7.57 -9.32
CA VAL A 285 -4.46 7.27 -9.68
C VAL A 285 -4.57 5.98 -10.49
N ARG A 286 -3.51 5.19 -10.60
CA ARG A 286 -3.48 3.95 -11.41
C ARG A 286 -4.58 3.00 -11.01
N VAL A 287 -4.67 2.69 -9.72
CA VAL A 287 -5.66 1.76 -9.16
C VAL A 287 -7.09 2.27 -9.42
N GLN A 288 -7.29 3.58 -9.30
CA GLN A 288 -8.60 4.18 -9.50
C GLN A 288 -9.00 4.22 -10.99
N MET A 289 -8.05 4.48 -11.89
CA MET A 289 -8.26 4.41 -13.33
C MET A 289 -8.55 2.98 -13.79
N MET A 290 -7.85 1.98 -13.24
CA MET A 290 -8.16 0.56 -13.45
C MET A 290 -9.61 0.26 -13.03
N GLU A 291 -10.03 0.71 -11.85
CA GLU A 291 -11.41 0.51 -11.36
C GLU A 291 -12.44 1.22 -12.25
N PHE A 292 -12.15 2.45 -12.67
CA PHE A 292 -13.01 3.23 -13.55
C PHE A 292 -13.21 2.59 -14.93
N GLU A 293 -12.20 1.86 -15.42
CA GLU A 293 -12.25 1.10 -16.66
C GLU A 293 -12.70 -0.36 -16.47
N GLU A 294 -13.23 -0.70 -15.29
CA GLU A 294 -13.75 -2.03 -14.94
C GLU A 294 -12.69 -3.16 -14.97
N GLU A 295 -11.40 -2.81 -14.77
CA GLU A 295 -10.33 -3.80 -14.63
C GLU A 295 -10.39 -4.51 -13.26
N ASN A 296 -9.85 -5.73 -13.21
CA ASN A 296 -9.68 -6.45 -11.94
C ASN A 296 -8.46 -5.88 -11.18
N CYS A 297 -8.68 -4.86 -10.35
CA CYS A 297 -7.60 -4.17 -9.63
C CYS A 297 -6.68 -5.09 -8.84
N GLU A 298 -7.23 -6.08 -8.11
CA GLU A 298 -6.42 -7.03 -7.34
C GLU A 298 -5.46 -7.82 -8.22
N ARG A 299 -5.95 -8.35 -9.35
CA ARG A 299 -5.14 -9.07 -10.31
C ARG A 299 -4.14 -8.14 -10.99
N SER A 300 -4.58 -6.96 -11.42
CA SER A 300 -3.74 -6.00 -12.15
C SER A 300 -2.56 -5.55 -11.30
N VAL A 301 -2.81 -5.14 -10.05
CA VAL A 301 -1.77 -4.74 -9.10
C VAL A 301 -0.83 -5.90 -8.81
N LEU A 302 -1.35 -7.11 -8.57
CA LEU A 302 -0.51 -8.29 -8.35
C LEU A 302 0.43 -8.54 -9.53
N LEU A 303 -0.06 -8.46 -10.77
CA LEU A 303 0.76 -8.70 -11.95
C LEU A 303 1.85 -7.64 -12.10
N SER A 304 1.53 -6.36 -11.89
CA SER A 304 2.52 -5.28 -11.91
C SER A 304 3.63 -5.49 -10.87
N ILE A 305 3.28 -5.89 -9.64
CA ILE A 305 4.26 -6.19 -8.58
C ILE A 305 5.13 -7.39 -8.96
N LEU A 306 4.52 -8.49 -9.43
CA LEU A 306 5.26 -9.71 -9.74
C LEU A 306 6.17 -9.55 -10.97
N ASP A 307 5.81 -8.72 -11.95
CA ASP A 307 6.65 -8.44 -13.12
C ASP A 307 7.79 -7.47 -12.78
N GLY A 308 7.51 -6.39 -12.04
CA GLY A 308 8.50 -5.38 -11.69
C GLY A 308 9.44 -5.77 -10.54
N GLU A 309 8.91 -6.41 -9.50
CA GLU A 309 9.61 -6.66 -8.23
C GLU A 309 9.66 -8.14 -7.83
N GLY A 310 9.11 -9.05 -8.65
CA GLY A 310 8.96 -10.47 -8.33
C GLY A 310 10.25 -11.17 -7.90
N ALA A 311 11.40 -10.74 -8.42
CA ALA A 311 12.70 -11.31 -8.06
C ALA A 311 13.01 -11.23 -6.54
N ALA A 312 12.50 -10.22 -5.85
CA ALA A 312 12.64 -10.11 -4.39
C ALA A 312 11.81 -11.20 -3.66
N TRP A 313 10.66 -11.56 -4.22
CA TRP A 313 9.71 -12.54 -3.67
C TRP A 313 10.03 -13.98 -4.05
N PHE A 314 10.80 -14.20 -5.12
CA PHE A 314 11.13 -15.52 -5.64
C PHE A 314 12.47 -16.06 -5.12
N ARG A 315 12.99 -15.55 -3.99
CA ARG A 315 14.26 -16.07 -3.45
C ARG A 315 14.10 -17.52 -2.96
N PRO A 316 15.05 -18.42 -3.30
CA PRO A 316 14.98 -19.81 -2.83
C PRO A 316 14.93 -19.87 -1.29
N GLY A 317 14.07 -20.74 -0.75
CA GLY A 317 13.86 -20.90 0.69
C GLY A 317 12.88 -19.93 1.35
N GLU A 318 12.54 -18.80 0.72
CA GLU A 318 11.62 -17.79 1.27
C GLU A 318 10.27 -17.74 0.54
N TRP A 319 10.28 -17.93 -0.80
CA TRP A 319 9.09 -17.84 -1.66
C TRP A 319 7.88 -18.66 -1.16
N ALA A 320 8.15 -19.84 -0.60
CA ALA A 320 7.11 -20.75 -0.15
C ALA A 320 6.42 -20.24 1.13
N ASP A 321 7.19 -19.63 2.05
CA ASP A 321 6.61 -19.04 3.26
C ASP A 321 5.73 -17.82 2.90
N HIS A 322 6.05 -17.08 1.82
CA HIS A 322 5.18 -16.02 1.31
C HIS A 322 3.82 -16.55 0.84
N VAL A 323 3.79 -17.70 0.15
CA VAL A 323 2.54 -18.34 -0.28
C VAL A 323 1.72 -18.85 0.90
N GLU A 324 2.36 -19.52 1.86
CA GLU A 324 1.66 -20.06 3.05
C GLU A 324 1.10 -18.94 3.93
N GLY A 325 1.87 -17.87 4.12
CA GLY A 325 1.51 -16.70 4.91
C GLY A 325 0.69 -15.64 4.17
N LEU A 326 0.49 -15.78 2.85
CA LEU A 326 -0.14 -14.80 1.95
C LEU A 326 0.55 -13.43 1.91
N SER A 327 1.80 -13.32 2.37
CA SER A 327 2.48 -12.02 2.42
C SER A 327 2.76 -11.44 1.04
N PHE A 328 2.82 -12.26 -0.01
CA PHE A 328 2.95 -11.79 -1.40
C PHE A 328 1.77 -10.93 -1.86
N PHE A 329 0.62 -11.03 -1.17
CA PHE A 329 -0.59 -10.28 -1.50
C PHE A 329 -0.75 -9.01 -0.63
N ASN A 330 0.10 -8.81 0.39
CA ASN A 330 0.02 -7.61 1.22
C ASN A 330 0.19 -6.30 0.43
N PRO A 331 1.14 -6.19 -0.52
CA PRO A 331 1.28 -4.94 -1.27
C PRO A 331 0.06 -4.64 -2.16
N VAL A 332 -0.65 -5.68 -2.62
CA VAL A 332 -1.93 -5.51 -3.33
C VAL A 332 -2.98 -4.87 -2.40
N ARG A 333 -3.05 -5.36 -1.17
CA ARG A 333 -4.00 -4.86 -0.17
C ARG A 333 -3.66 -3.44 0.27
N GLU A 334 -2.37 -3.14 0.37
CA GLU A 334 -1.86 -1.78 0.61
C GLU A 334 -2.29 -0.86 -0.52
N ALA A 335 -1.97 -1.18 -1.77
CA ALA A 335 -2.35 -0.36 -2.92
C ALA A 335 -3.87 -0.08 -2.98
N LEU A 336 -4.70 -1.07 -2.66
CA LEU A 336 -6.16 -0.90 -2.62
C LEU A 336 -6.64 -0.07 -1.43
N ALA A 337 -5.96 -0.15 -0.29
CA ALA A 337 -6.30 0.63 0.90
C ALA A 337 -5.89 2.10 0.79
N TYR A 338 -4.80 2.37 0.09
CA TYR A 338 -4.26 3.72 -0.16
C TYR A 338 -4.71 4.31 -1.51
N LYS A 339 -5.64 3.67 -2.20
CA LYS A 339 -6.11 4.18 -3.49
C LYS A 339 -6.76 5.56 -3.34
N THR A 340 -6.46 6.43 -4.29
CA THR A 340 -7.14 7.71 -4.46
C THR A 340 -8.61 7.52 -4.82
N ASN A 341 -9.45 8.52 -4.52
CA ASN A 341 -10.90 8.46 -4.70
C ASN A 341 -11.47 9.71 -5.40
N PHE A 342 -10.89 10.10 -6.52
CA PHE A 342 -11.41 11.15 -7.39
C PHE A 342 -12.84 10.89 -7.91
N SER A 343 -13.56 11.97 -8.23
CA SER A 343 -14.88 11.88 -8.85
C SER A 343 -14.80 11.31 -10.27
N ALA A 344 -15.89 10.70 -10.75
CA ALA A 344 -15.96 10.20 -12.12
C ALA A 344 -15.71 11.30 -13.17
N GLU A 345 -16.03 12.56 -12.86
CA GLU A 345 -15.76 13.70 -13.73
C GLU A 345 -14.25 13.97 -13.86
N VAL A 346 -13.51 13.91 -12.74
CA VAL A 346 -12.05 14.03 -12.73
C VAL A 346 -11.42 12.86 -13.48
N LEU A 347 -11.85 11.63 -13.22
CA LEU A 347 -11.33 10.44 -13.90
C LEU A 347 -11.57 10.49 -15.41
N ALA A 348 -12.76 10.92 -15.85
CA ALA A 348 -13.04 11.11 -17.28
C ALA A 348 -12.15 12.19 -17.92
N ALA A 349 -11.85 13.27 -17.21
CA ALA A 349 -10.93 14.29 -17.69
C ALA A 349 -9.48 13.75 -17.80
N LEU A 350 -9.03 12.98 -16.81
CA LEU A 350 -7.71 12.33 -16.81
C LEU A 350 -7.58 11.29 -17.92
N GLN A 351 -8.64 10.54 -18.21
CA GLN A 351 -8.68 9.61 -19.33
C GLN A 351 -8.48 10.34 -20.67
N GLN A 352 -9.17 11.47 -20.88
CA GLN A 352 -9.01 12.28 -22.09
C GLN A 352 -7.62 12.88 -22.22
N LEU A 353 -7.01 13.32 -21.11
CA LEU A 353 -5.63 13.83 -21.13
C LEU A 353 -4.63 12.74 -21.48
N GLY A 354 -4.77 11.55 -20.89
CA GLY A 354 -3.93 10.38 -21.22
C GLY A 354 -4.03 9.98 -22.70
N ALA A 355 -5.25 9.99 -23.27
CA ALA A 355 -5.47 9.64 -24.68
C ALA A 355 -4.93 10.68 -25.69
N ASN A 356 -4.74 11.94 -25.27
CA ASN A 356 -4.23 13.02 -26.12
C ASN A 356 -2.71 13.26 -25.96
N GLY A 357 -2.07 12.53 -25.06
CA GLY A 357 -0.63 12.64 -24.74
C GLY A 357 0.30 11.71 -25.51
N GLU A 358 -0.23 10.89 -26.44
CA GLU A 358 0.56 10.00 -27.33
C GLU A 358 1.04 10.68 -28.63
#